data_AF-A0A967L828-F1
#
_entry.id   AF-A0A967L828-F1
#
_cell.length_a   1.000
_cell.length_b   1.000
_cell.length_c   1.000
_cell.angle_alpha   90.00
_cell.angle_beta   90.00
_cell.angle_gamma   90.00
#
_symmetry.space_group_name_H-M   'P 1'
#
loop_
_entity.id
_entity.type
_entity.pdbx_description
1 polymer ?
#
loop_
_entity_poly.entity_id
_entity_poly.type
_entity_poly.pdbx_seq_one_letter_code
_entity_poly.pdbx_strand_id
1 'polypeptide(L)'
;LRSVFGDWEDRDPVAAGEHLMSMPQSPKRDAAISGFATGYAWQDPQTAIAWAQDISDPELRQQSLTRAGQAFFRRDPNSARAWLESSGLPAEVREAVQNPPSRRR
;
A
#
# COMPACT_ATOMS: atom_id res chain seq x y z
N LEU A 1 -4.86 -7.34 -16.66
CA LEU A 1 -4.25 -6.14 -16.03
C LEU A 1 -2.80 -6.45 -15.63
N ARG A 2 -1.91 -6.56 -16.63
CA ARG A 2 -0.49 -6.94 -16.46
C ARG A 2 0.34 -6.09 -17.43
N SER A 3 0.59 -4.84 -17.06
CA SER A 3 1.62 -3.97 -17.65
C SER A 3 1.59 -2.59 -16.99
N VAL A 4 1.84 -2.55 -15.67
CA VAL A 4 2.28 -1.31 -15.01
C VAL A 4 3.62 -1.50 -14.33
N PHE A 5 4.23 -2.70 -14.42
CA PHE A 5 5.47 -3.05 -13.75
C PHE A 5 6.72 -2.86 -14.63
N GLY A 6 6.56 -2.76 -15.96
CA GLY A 6 7.71 -2.73 -16.88
C GLY A 6 8.46 -1.40 -16.95
N ASP A 7 7.85 -0.27 -16.58
CA ASP A 7 8.49 1.05 -16.70
C ASP A 7 9.32 1.45 -15.47
N TRP A 8 9.07 0.84 -14.30
CA TRP A 8 9.68 1.25 -13.03
C TRP A 8 10.87 0.38 -12.63
N GLU A 9 11.21 -0.60 -13.48
CA GLU A 9 12.06 -1.73 -13.14
C GLU A 9 13.57 -1.47 -13.27
N ASP A 10 14.05 -0.38 -13.87
CA ASP A 10 15.46 -0.38 -14.28
C ASP A 10 16.45 0.21 -13.27
N ARG A 11 16.06 1.04 -12.28
CA ARG A 11 17.06 1.65 -11.36
C ARG A 11 16.68 1.88 -9.89
N ASP A 12 15.47 2.31 -9.55
CA ASP A 12 15.14 2.61 -8.15
C ASP A 12 13.62 2.68 -7.90
N PRO A 13 13.02 1.69 -7.22
CA PRO A 13 11.60 1.75 -6.89
C PRO A 13 11.27 2.92 -5.95
N VAL A 14 12.18 3.37 -5.09
CA VAL A 14 11.90 4.52 -4.22
C VAL A 14 11.76 5.79 -5.06
N ALA A 15 12.70 6.02 -5.99
CA ALA A 15 12.66 7.18 -6.88
C ALA A 15 11.40 7.20 -7.78
N ALA A 16 10.92 6.04 -8.22
CA ALA A 16 9.66 5.91 -8.94
C ALA A 16 8.45 6.38 -8.10
N GLY A 17 8.40 5.95 -6.83
CA GLY A 17 7.37 6.38 -5.88
C GLY A 17 7.40 7.88 -5.62
N GLU A 18 8.59 8.45 -5.40
CA GLU A 18 8.78 9.88 -5.20
C GLU A 18 8.38 10.70 -6.44
N HIS A 19 8.70 10.22 -7.64
CA HIS A 19 8.27 10.86 -8.87
C HIS A 19 6.74 10.89 -8.99
N LEU A 20 6.06 9.78 -8.67
CA LEU A 20 4.60 9.72 -8.63
C LEU A 20 4.02 10.71 -7.62
N MET A 21 4.65 10.91 -6.46
CA MET A 21 4.22 11.91 -5.49
C MET A 21 4.36 13.35 -5.99
N SER A 22 5.36 13.63 -6.82
CA SER A 22 5.56 14.95 -7.42
C SER A 22 4.51 15.31 -8.49
N MET A 23 3.78 14.32 -9.00
CA MET A 23 2.75 14.55 -10.02
C MET A 23 1.49 15.19 -9.43
N PRO A 24 0.71 15.96 -10.20
CA PRO A 24 -0.59 16.43 -9.78
C PRO A 24 -1.50 15.27 -9.36
N GLN A 25 -2.27 15.47 -8.28
CA GLN A 25 -3.27 14.50 -7.85
C GLN A 25 -4.25 14.23 -8.99
N SER A 26 -4.39 12.96 -9.34
CA SER A 26 -5.28 12.51 -10.41
C SER A 26 -5.61 11.03 -10.21
N PRO A 27 -6.76 10.55 -10.73
CA PRO A 27 -7.11 9.13 -10.63
C PRO A 27 -6.05 8.20 -11.23
N LYS A 28 -5.29 8.67 -12.24
CA LYS A 28 -4.19 7.91 -12.84
C LYS A 28 -2.98 7.80 -11.91
N ARG A 29 -2.62 8.90 -11.24
CA ARG A 29 -1.57 8.91 -10.22
C ARG A 29 -1.94 7.97 -9.07
N ASP A 30 -3.16 8.07 -8.57
CA ASP A 30 -3.68 7.25 -7.48
C ASP A 30 -3.64 5.75 -7.82
N ALA A 31 -4.06 5.37 -9.03
CA ALA A 31 -3.98 4.00 -9.52
C ALA A 31 -2.53 3.49 -9.62
N ALA A 32 -1.60 4.35 -10.06
CA ALA A 32 -0.17 4.03 -10.13
C ALA A 32 0.41 3.82 -8.74
N ILE A 33 0.18 4.76 -7.81
CA ILE A 33 0.60 4.68 -6.40
C ILE A 33 0.04 3.41 -5.75
N SER A 34 -1.24 3.10 -5.97
CA SER A 34 -1.88 1.89 -5.42
C SER A 34 -1.21 0.60 -5.88
N GLY A 35 -0.97 0.46 -7.18
CA GLY A 35 -0.28 -0.70 -7.75
C GLY A 35 1.14 -0.81 -7.23
N PHE A 36 1.81 0.33 -7.11
CA PHE A 36 3.20 0.41 -6.69
C PHE A 36 3.39 0.09 -5.21
N ALA A 37 2.61 0.72 -4.34
CA ALA A 37 2.54 0.41 -2.91
C ALA A 37 2.26 -1.09 -2.69
N THR A 38 1.31 -1.66 -3.45
CA THR A 38 1.00 -3.09 -3.33
C THR A 38 2.19 -3.98 -3.70
N GLY A 39 2.94 -3.64 -4.75
CA GLY A 39 4.13 -4.39 -5.16
C GLY A 39 5.29 -4.27 -4.18
N TYR A 40 5.52 -3.06 -3.68
CA TYR A 40 6.64 -2.75 -2.78
C TYR A 40 6.40 -3.16 -1.33
N ALA A 41 5.14 -3.37 -0.93
CA ALA A 41 4.79 -3.68 0.46
C ALA A 41 5.46 -4.94 1.03
N TRP A 42 5.85 -5.89 0.18
CA TRP A 42 6.61 -7.06 0.61
C TRP A 42 8.07 -6.75 0.95
N GLN A 43 8.63 -5.74 0.31
CA GLN A 43 10.02 -5.31 0.49
C GLN A 43 10.11 -4.28 1.62
N ASP A 44 9.27 -3.26 1.56
CA ASP A 44 9.11 -2.28 2.62
C ASP A 44 7.62 -1.90 2.80
N PRO A 45 6.94 -2.53 3.77
CA PRO A 45 5.55 -2.24 4.07
C PRO A 45 5.33 -0.83 4.62
N GLN A 46 6.32 -0.23 5.30
CA GLN A 46 6.17 1.10 5.89
C GLN A 46 6.13 2.17 4.80
N THR A 47 7.05 2.06 3.84
CA THR A 47 7.07 2.92 2.65
C THR A 47 5.79 2.74 1.81
N ALA A 48 5.35 1.50 1.60
CA ALA A 48 4.10 1.22 0.90
C ALA A 48 2.86 1.82 1.61
N ILE A 49 2.82 1.79 2.95
CA ILE A 49 1.76 2.43 3.72
C ILE A 49 1.79 3.95 3.52
N ALA A 50 2.96 4.59 3.59
CA ALA A 50 3.09 6.03 3.37
C ALA A 50 2.58 6.43 1.97
N TRP A 51 2.93 5.65 0.95
CA TRP A 51 2.43 5.84 -0.42
C TRP A 51 0.92 5.66 -0.50
N ALA A 52 0.38 4.61 0.13
CA ALA A 52 -1.05 4.37 0.14
C ALA A 52 -1.84 5.50 0.83
N GLN A 53 -1.28 6.17 1.85
CA GLN A 53 -1.94 7.29 2.53
C GLN A 53 -2.11 8.54 1.64
N ASP A 54 -1.23 8.71 0.67
CA ASP A 54 -1.17 9.86 -0.23
C ASP A 54 -2.20 9.78 -1.40
N ILE A 55 -2.85 8.61 -1.56
CA ILE A 55 -3.94 8.41 -2.50
C ILE A 55 -5.14 9.28 -2.11
N SER A 56 -5.64 10.10 -3.04
CA SER A 56 -6.78 10.98 -2.83
C SER A 56 -8.11 10.23 -2.83
N ASP A 57 -8.25 9.21 -3.68
CA ASP A 57 -9.44 8.38 -3.72
C ASP A 57 -9.58 7.54 -2.43
N PRO A 58 -10.69 7.71 -1.67
CA PRO A 58 -10.82 7.07 -0.36
C PRO A 58 -10.95 5.54 -0.44
N GLU A 59 -11.63 5.01 -1.45
CA GLU A 59 -11.82 3.57 -1.61
C GLU A 59 -10.51 2.89 -2.00
N LEU A 60 -9.79 3.49 -2.95
CA LEU A 60 -8.49 3.01 -3.41
C LEU A 60 -7.44 3.11 -2.30
N ARG A 61 -7.44 4.21 -1.54
CA ARG A 61 -6.58 4.37 -0.35
C ARG A 61 -6.82 3.27 0.66
N GLN A 62 -8.08 3.00 1.03
CA GLN A 62 -8.41 1.93 1.97
C GLN A 62 -7.96 0.55 1.46
N GLN A 63 -8.16 0.28 0.17
CA GLN A 63 -7.73 -0.97 -0.45
C GLN A 63 -6.19 -1.11 -0.40
N SER A 64 -5.45 -0.06 -0.74
CA SER A 64 -3.99 -0.05 -0.73
C SER A 64 -3.44 -0.19 0.69
N LEU A 65 -4.00 0.54 1.66
CA LEU A 65 -3.62 0.43 3.08
C LEU A 65 -3.89 -0.95 3.64
N THR A 66 -5.01 -1.58 3.26
CA THR A 66 -5.31 -2.95 3.66
C THR A 66 -4.25 -3.92 3.13
N ARG A 67 -3.89 -3.82 1.84
CA ARG A 67 -2.88 -4.70 1.23
C ARG A 67 -1.49 -4.48 1.82
N ALA A 68 -1.07 -3.23 1.96
CA ALA A 68 0.21 -2.87 2.54
C ALA A 68 0.29 -3.29 4.01
N GLY A 69 -0.77 -3.05 4.79
CA GLY A 69 -0.91 -3.51 6.16
C GLY A 69 -0.86 -5.03 6.29
N GLN A 70 -1.51 -5.79 5.40
CA GLN A 70 -1.43 -7.26 5.41
C GLN A 70 0.00 -7.75 5.16
N ALA A 71 0.73 -7.14 4.23
CA ALA A 71 2.14 -7.43 4.02
C ALA A 71 2.98 -7.05 5.25
N PHE A 72 2.68 -5.90 5.88
CA PHE A 72 3.33 -5.48 7.12
C PHE A 72 3.13 -6.52 8.22
N PHE A 73 1.88 -6.91 8.48
CA PHE A 73 1.53 -7.86 9.52
C PHE A 73 2.18 -9.24 9.31
N ARG A 74 2.33 -9.66 8.05
CA ARG A 74 3.05 -10.90 7.70
C ARG A 74 4.55 -10.82 7.95
N ARG A 75 5.15 -9.64 7.76
CA ARG A 75 6.61 -9.42 7.91
C ARG A 75 7.00 -9.13 9.36
N ASP A 76 6.25 -8.25 10.01
CA ASP A 76 6.43 -7.84 11.40
C ASP A 76 5.06 -7.57 12.06
N PRO A 77 4.45 -8.59 12.67
CA PRO A 77 3.13 -8.46 13.30
C PRO A 77 3.15 -7.54 14.53
N ASN A 78 4.30 -7.36 15.20
CA ASN A 78 4.39 -6.51 16.39
C ASN A 78 4.36 -5.04 15.98
N SER A 79 5.23 -4.65 15.03
CA SER A 79 5.26 -3.29 14.50
C SER A 79 3.97 -2.95 13.74
N ALA A 80 3.40 -3.92 13.01
CA ALA A 80 2.12 -3.72 12.34
C ALA A 80 0.97 -3.44 13.32
N ARG A 81 0.93 -4.09 14.49
CA ARG A 81 -0.08 -3.78 15.53
C ARG A 81 0.07 -2.36 16.06
N ALA A 82 1.30 -1.94 16.37
CA ALA A 82 1.56 -0.56 16.82
C ALA A 82 1.17 0.47 15.74
N TRP A 83 1.43 0.16 14.47
CA TRP A 83 0.94 0.99 13.36
C TRP A 83 -0.59 1.02 13.30
N LEU A 84 -1.28 -0.12 13.43
CA LEU A 84 -2.74 -0.18 13.40
C LEU A 84 -3.38 0.66 14.52
N GLU A 85 -2.77 0.67 15.72
CA GLU A 85 -3.22 1.47 16.86
C GLU A 85 -3.08 2.98 16.62
N SER A 86 -2.03 3.40 15.91
CA SER A 86 -1.74 4.80 15.61
C SER A 86 -2.28 5.28 14.25
N SER A 87 -2.71 4.36 13.38
CA SER A 87 -3.12 4.65 12.00
C SER A 87 -4.43 5.44 11.86
N GLY A 88 -5.27 5.44 12.91
CA GLY A 88 -6.63 6.01 12.85
C GLY A 88 -7.58 5.29 11.88
N LEU A 89 -7.21 4.09 11.41
CA LEU A 89 -8.01 3.34 10.44
C LEU A 89 -9.32 2.82 11.04
N PRO A 90 -10.40 2.72 10.24
CA PRO A 90 -11.65 2.08 10.64
C PRO A 90 -11.41 0.66 11.18
N ALA A 91 -12.25 0.22 12.13
CA ALA A 91 -12.10 -1.10 12.75
C ALA A 91 -12.09 -2.23 11.71
N GLU A 92 -12.89 -2.08 10.67
CA GLU A 92 -13.03 -3.00 9.54
C GLU A 92 -11.70 -3.16 8.78
N VAL A 93 -11.00 -2.06 8.52
CA VAL A 93 -9.70 -2.08 7.84
C VAL A 93 -8.64 -2.70 8.75
N ARG A 94 -8.65 -2.36 10.05
CA ARG A 94 -7.72 -2.92 11.03
C ARG A 94 -7.91 -4.43 11.21
N GLU A 95 -9.14 -4.91 11.18
CA GLU A 95 -9.45 -6.34 11.21
C GLU A 95 -9.00 -7.03 9.92
N ALA A 96 -9.28 -6.44 8.74
CA ALA A 96 -8.88 -6.99 7.45
C ALA A 96 -7.35 -7.10 7.28
N VAL A 97 -6.58 -6.22 7.93
CA VAL A 97 -5.12 -6.30 7.99
C VAL A 97 -4.64 -7.49 8.83
N GLN A 98 -5.25 -7.68 10.00
CA GLN A 98 -4.84 -8.72 10.96
C GLN A 98 -5.31 -10.12 10.57
N ASN A 99 -6.51 -10.22 10.00
CA ASN A 99 -7.16 -11.46 9.62
C ASN A 99 -7.50 -11.42 8.13
N PRO A 100 -6.50 -11.52 7.23
CA PRO A 100 -6.78 -11.58 5.81
C PRO A 100 -7.72 -12.77 5.58
N PRO A 101 -8.86 -12.59 4.88
CA PRO A 101 -9.83 -13.66 4.70
C PRO A 101 -9.08 -14.85 4.13
N SER A 102 -9.09 -15.96 4.88
CA SER A 102 -8.50 -17.21 4.44
C SER A 102 -9.10 -17.46 3.07
N ARG A 103 -8.29 -17.37 2.01
CA ARG A 103 -8.71 -17.85 0.70
C ARG A 103 -8.97 -19.33 0.91
N ARG A 104 -10.23 -19.68 1.22
CA ARG A 104 -10.70 -21.05 1.17
C ARG A 104 -10.41 -21.49 -0.26
N ARG A 105 -9.42 -22.37 -0.38
CA ARG A 105 -9.06 -23.03 -1.63
C ARG A 105 -10.27 -23.75 -2.18
#